data_AF-A0A841TU24-F1
#
_entry.id   AF-A0A841TU24-F1
#
_cell.length_a   1.000
_cell.length_b   1.000
_cell.length_c   1.000
_cell.angle_alpha   90.00
_cell.angle_beta   90.00
_cell.angle_gamma   90.00
#
_symmetry.space_group_name_H-M   'P 1'
#
loop_
_entity.id
_entity.type
_entity.pdbx_description
1 polymer ?
#
loop_
_entity_poly.entity_id
_entity_poly.type
_entity_poly.pdbx_seq_one_letter_code
_entity_poly.pdbx_strand_id
1 'polypeptide(L)'
;MYTGALSSLYGFIFVNGIMTITQWFSFSIGLSVRRIDFFKGTTSLAVFLCALYSVILYVLALAEESTSGWGVQMHFFSIPWFSDGTEIERIWVLFSLMLHLYFLGLIFASWHRRFGRNALFFLIVFLALALTVVAYLFTYYEIWEEAWEWIRSMSAAGVFGWLAIPTVLYAFFSYLLIRRATA
;
A
#
# COMPACT_ATOMS: atom_id res chain seq x y z
N MET A 1 -22.42 -13.24 0.32
CA MET A 1 -22.01 -12.41 -0.84
C MET A 1 -20.78 -11.58 -0.46
N TYR A 2 -19.77 -11.49 -1.33
CA TYR A 2 -18.59 -10.63 -1.10
C TYR A 2 -18.82 -9.26 -1.74
N THR A 3 -18.77 -8.20 -0.94
CA THR A 3 -19.22 -6.86 -1.34
C THR A 3 -18.15 -6.04 -2.06
N GLY A 4 -16.89 -6.48 -2.08
CA GLY A 4 -15.77 -5.79 -2.73
C GLY A 4 -15.45 -4.40 -2.14
N ALA A 5 -16.23 -3.90 -1.20
CA ALA A 5 -16.15 -2.55 -0.67
C ALA A 5 -14.87 -2.28 0.15
N LEU A 6 -14.24 -3.31 0.70
CA LEU A 6 -12.88 -3.23 1.26
C LEU A 6 -11.86 -2.66 0.26
N SER A 7 -12.01 -2.95 -1.03
CA SER A 7 -11.12 -2.41 -2.07
C SER A 7 -11.18 -0.89 -2.16
N SER A 8 -12.34 -0.29 -1.89
CA SER A 8 -12.49 1.17 -1.87
C SER A 8 -11.69 1.81 -0.73
N LEU A 9 -11.67 1.20 0.46
CA LEU A 9 -10.88 1.66 1.60
C LEU A 9 -9.38 1.65 1.27
N TYR A 10 -8.90 0.58 0.64
CA TYR A 10 -7.52 0.51 0.17
C TYR A 10 -7.20 1.58 -0.88
N GLY A 11 -8.13 1.84 -1.80
CA GLY A 11 -8.03 2.96 -2.75
C GLY A 11 -7.93 4.32 -2.05
N PHE A 12 -8.72 4.55 -0.99
CA PHE A 12 -8.64 5.78 -0.19
C PHE A 12 -7.28 5.96 0.50
N ILE A 13 -6.66 4.89 1.01
CA ILE A 13 -5.33 4.96 1.62
C ILE A 13 -4.26 5.33 0.59
N PHE A 14 -4.33 4.75 -0.61
CA PHE A 14 -3.46 5.11 -1.72
C PHE A 14 -3.58 6.59 -2.10
N VAL A 15 -4.82 7.09 -2.23
CA VAL A 15 -5.09 8.51 -2.52
C VAL A 15 -4.60 9.42 -1.40
N ASN A 16 -4.74 9.02 -0.12
CA ASN A 16 -4.18 9.77 1.01
C ASN A 16 -2.65 9.90 0.91
N GLY A 17 -1.95 8.84 0.50
CA GLY A 17 -0.52 8.88 0.21
C GLY A 17 -0.17 9.94 -0.85
N ILE A 18 -0.98 10.07 -1.90
CA ILE A 18 -0.81 11.10 -2.94
C ILE A 18 -1.05 12.51 -2.37
N MET A 19 -2.18 12.70 -1.68
CA MET A 19 -2.59 13.99 -1.13
C MET A 19 -1.59 14.55 -0.12
N THR A 20 -0.88 13.68 0.60
CA THR A 20 0.19 14.02 1.55
C THR A 20 1.21 14.99 0.94
N ILE A 21 1.70 14.72 -0.27
CA ILE A 21 2.69 15.60 -0.92
C ILE A 21 2.03 16.77 -1.65
N THR A 22 0.86 16.57 -2.24
CA THR A 22 0.22 17.64 -3.04
C THR A 22 -0.31 18.76 -2.15
N GLN A 23 -0.96 18.43 -1.04
CA GLN A 23 -1.65 19.39 -0.16
C GLN A 23 -0.82 19.72 1.08
N TRP A 24 -0.44 18.71 1.86
CA TRP A 24 0.13 18.91 3.19
C TRP A 24 1.58 19.42 3.15
N PHE A 25 2.38 18.96 2.18
CA PHE A 25 3.75 19.43 2.04
C PHE A 25 3.85 20.93 1.76
N SER A 26 3.06 21.46 0.82
CA SER A 26 3.06 22.89 0.47
C SER A 26 2.64 23.74 1.68
N PHE A 27 1.67 23.26 2.44
CA PHE A 27 1.23 23.90 3.69
C PHE A 27 2.32 23.91 4.76
N SER A 28 3.02 22.80 4.99
CA SER A 28 4.08 22.71 6.00
C SER A 28 5.28 23.61 5.68
N ILE A 29 5.65 23.76 4.41
CA ILE A 29 6.70 24.70 4.01
C ILE A 29 6.25 26.15 4.24
N GLY A 30 4.97 26.47 4.02
CA GLY A 30 4.41 27.77 4.38
C GLY A 30 4.49 28.10 5.87
N LEU A 31 4.45 27.07 6.73
CA LEU A 31 4.66 27.19 8.19
C LEU A 31 6.13 27.18 8.62
N SER A 32 7.09 27.29 7.68
CA SER A 32 8.53 27.23 7.96
C SER A 32 9.01 25.92 8.60
N VAL A 33 8.28 24.82 8.40
CA VAL A 33 8.69 23.49 8.88
C VAL A 33 9.82 22.94 8.00
N ARG A 34 10.82 22.31 8.63
CA ARG A 34 11.92 21.67 7.90
C ARG A 34 11.40 20.45 7.13
N ARG A 35 11.89 20.24 5.90
CA ARG A 35 11.52 19.11 5.03
C ARG A 35 11.75 17.74 5.69
N ILE A 36 12.80 17.62 6.50
CA ILE A 36 13.15 16.39 7.21
C ILE A 36 12.15 16.10 8.33
N ASP A 37 11.75 17.13 9.09
CA ASP A 37 10.82 17.00 10.20
C ASP A 37 9.41 16.67 9.68
N PHE A 38 9.02 17.27 8.55
CA PHE A 38 7.82 16.90 7.82
C PHE A 38 7.84 15.41 7.45
N PHE A 39 8.87 14.94 6.74
CA PHE A 39 8.91 13.54 6.27
C PHE A 39 8.90 12.54 7.43
N LYS A 40 9.65 12.80 8.50
CA LYS A 40 9.64 11.96 9.70
C LYS A 40 8.27 11.94 10.36
N GLY A 41 7.66 13.11 10.57
CA GLY A 41 6.33 13.23 11.17
C GLY A 41 5.26 12.51 10.35
N THR A 42 5.25 12.73 9.03
CA THR A 42 4.35 12.05 8.09
C THR A 42 4.54 10.54 8.09
N THR A 43 5.78 10.05 8.05
CA THR A 43 6.07 8.61 8.07
C THR A 43 5.60 7.97 9.37
N SER A 44 5.91 8.57 10.52
CA SER A 44 5.47 8.07 11.82
C SER A 44 3.94 8.07 11.94
N LEU A 45 3.29 9.15 11.49
CA LEU A 45 1.82 9.24 11.50
C LEU A 45 1.19 8.21 10.57
N ALA A 46 1.74 7.99 9.38
CA ALA A 46 1.25 7.00 8.44
C ALA A 46 1.35 5.57 8.98
N VAL A 47 2.50 5.22 9.60
CA VAL A 47 2.68 3.93 10.27
C VAL A 47 1.66 3.76 11.40
N PHE A 48 1.50 4.78 12.25
CA PHE A 48 0.54 4.75 13.35
C PHE A 48 -0.90 4.58 12.87
N LEU A 49 -1.32 5.36 11.87
CA LEU A 49 -2.69 5.29 11.32
C LEU A 49 -2.94 3.96 10.61
N CYS A 50 -1.98 3.44 9.84
CA CYS A 50 -2.12 2.11 9.22
C CYS A 50 -2.25 1.01 10.28
N ALA A 51 -1.46 1.08 11.37
CA ALA A 51 -1.58 0.15 12.49
C ALA A 51 -2.96 0.26 13.15
N LEU A 52 -3.41 1.48 13.47
CA LEU A 52 -4.73 1.72 14.06
C LEU A 52 -5.86 1.19 13.16
N TYR A 53 -5.84 1.50 11.87
CA TYR A 53 -6.87 1.03 10.94
C TYR A 53 -6.83 -0.49 10.76
N SER A 54 -5.66 -1.12 10.74
CA SER A 54 -5.57 -2.58 10.67
C SER A 54 -6.23 -3.27 11.87
N VAL A 55 -6.05 -2.71 13.08
CA VAL A 55 -6.70 -3.22 14.30
C VAL A 55 -8.21 -2.99 14.26
N ILE A 56 -8.66 -1.81 13.81
CA ILE A 56 -10.10 -1.52 13.69
C ILE A 56 -10.76 -2.48 12.70
N LEU A 57 -10.16 -2.69 11.53
CA LEU A 57 -10.67 -3.63 10.52
C LEU A 57 -10.69 -5.06 11.03
N TYR A 58 -9.67 -5.46 11.80
CA TYR A 58 -9.64 -6.76 12.46
C TYR A 58 -10.80 -6.94 13.45
N VAL A 59 -11.04 -5.95 14.32
CA VAL A 59 -12.16 -5.99 15.28
C VAL A 59 -13.51 -6.05 14.56
N LEU A 60 -13.67 -5.31 13.46
CA LEU A 60 -14.88 -5.38 12.63
C LEU A 60 -15.05 -6.76 11.97
N ALA A 61 -13.97 -7.41 11.56
CA ALA A 61 -14.01 -8.78 11.04
C ALA A 61 -14.46 -9.79 12.10
N LEU A 62 -13.98 -9.66 13.34
CA LEU A 62 -14.46 -10.51 14.46
C LEU A 62 -15.94 -10.27 14.77
N ALA A 63 -16.38 -9.02 14.76
CA ALA A 63 -17.79 -8.67 14.94
C ALA A 63 -18.68 -9.26 13.83
N GLU A 64 -18.18 -9.29 12.59
CA GLU A 64 -18.87 -9.91 11.45
C GLU A 64 -19.01 -11.43 11.60
N GLU A 65 -17.95 -12.11 12.01
CA GLU A 65 -17.94 -13.55 12.25
C GLU A 65 -18.90 -13.94 13.37
N SER A 66 -18.91 -13.19 14.49
CA SER A 66 -19.82 -13.44 15.62
C SER A 66 -21.30 -13.18 15.30
N THR A 67 -21.60 -12.32 14.32
CA THR A 67 -22.98 -11.95 13.94
C THR A 67 -23.49 -12.67 12.68
N SER A 68 -22.76 -13.70 12.22
CA SER A 68 -23.10 -14.45 11.00
C SER A 68 -23.27 -13.55 9.76
N GLY A 69 -22.38 -12.55 9.61
CA GLY A 69 -22.38 -11.62 8.48
C GLY A 69 -23.41 -10.49 8.62
N TRP A 70 -23.41 -9.82 9.79
CA TRP A 70 -24.23 -8.64 10.07
C TRP A 70 -25.75 -8.88 9.95
N GLY A 71 -26.21 -10.11 10.18
CA GLY A 71 -27.62 -10.48 10.04
C GLY A 71 -28.13 -10.58 8.60
N VAL A 72 -27.28 -10.34 7.58
CA VAL A 72 -27.64 -10.41 6.15
C VAL A 72 -26.67 -11.32 5.37
N GLN A 73 -25.86 -12.14 6.05
CA GLN A 73 -24.85 -13.02 5.45
C GLN A 73 -23.90 -12.28 4.49
N MET A 74 -23.55 -11.04 4.84
CA MET A 74 -22.59 -10.23 4.09
C MET A 74 -21.19 -10.43 4.67
N HIS A 75 -20.25 -10.78 3.79
CA HIS A 75 -18.83 -10.84 4.12
C HIS A 75 -18.17 -9.57 3.61
N PHE A 76 -17.98 -8.60 4.51
CA PHE A 76 -17.40 -7.30 4.19
C PHE A 76 -15.92 -7.29 4.55
N PHE A 77 -15.56 -7.79 5.74
CA PHE A 77 -14.21 -7.74 6.27
C PHE A 77 -13.51 -9.12 6.30
N SER A 78 -14.27 -10.21 6.27
CA SER A 78 -13.73 -11.58 6.24
C SER A 78 -13.46 -12.06 4.81
N ILE A 79 -12.20 -11.99 4.37
CA ILE A 79 -11.74 -12.67 3.15
C ILE A 79 -11.10 -14.00 3.58
N PRO A 80 -11.54 -15.16 3.05
CA PRO A 80 -11.04 -16.48 3.47
C PRO A 80 -9.51 -16.57 3.45
N TRP A 81 -8.90 -16.21 2.33
CA TRP A 81 -7.44 -16.27 2.16
C TRP A 81 -6.66 -15.30 3.09
N PHE A 82 -7.27 -14.20 3.53
CA PHE A 82 -6.64 -13.28 4.49
C PHE A 82 -6.79 -13.77 5.95
N SER A 83 -7.70 -14.72 6.20
CA SER A 83 -8.14 -15.12 7.54
C SER A 83 -7.66 -16.51 7.96
N ASP A 84 -6.90 -17.21 7.10
CA ASP A 84 -6.41 -18.57 7.36
C ASP A 84 -5.26 -18.64 8.41
N GLY A 85 -4.78 -17.50 8.90
CA GLY A 85 -3.67 -17.40 9.87
C GLY A 85 -4.10 -17.04 11.30
N THR A 86 -3.11 -16.92 12.18
CA THR A 86 -3.28 -16.41 13.55
C THR A 86 -3.83 -14.97 13.56
N GLU A 87 -4.40 -14.55 14.68
CA GLU A 87 -4.93 -13.19 14.86
C GLU A 87 -3.91 -12.09 14.50
N ILE A 88 -2.64 -12.31 14.85
CA ILE A 88 -1.52 -11.40 14.56
C ILE A 88 -1.23 -11.36 13.06
N GLU A 89 -1.28 -12.50 12.38
CA GLU A 89 -1.07 -12.58 10.93
C GLU A 89 -2.14 -11.82 10.15
N ARG A 90 -3.41 -11.89 10.58
CA ARG A 90 -4.52 -11.12 9.98
C ARG A 90 -4.25 -9.62 10.07
N ILE A 91 -3.85 -9.12 11.24
CA ILE A 91 -3.49 -7.71 11.45
C ILE A 91 -2.28 -7.34 10.60
N TRP A 92 -1.25 -8.19 10.58
CA TRP A 92 -0.02 -7.96 9.81
C TRP A 92 -0.28 -7.81 8.32
N VAL A 93 -1.13 -8.67 7.75
CA VAL A 93 -1.52 -8.60 6.34
C VAL A 93 -2.22 -7.28 6.02
N LEU A 94 -3.21 -6.90 6.82
CA LEU A 94 -3.96 -5.64 6.65
C LEU A 94 -3.02 -4.43 6.76
N PHE A 95 -2.16 -4.43 7.79
CA PHE A 95 -1.17 -3.37 8.03
C PHE A 95 -0.19 -3.23 6.86
N SER A 96 0.46 -4.32 6.46
CA SER A 96 1.45 -4.34 5.38
C SER A 96 0.87 -3.88 4.06
N LEU A 97 -0.36 -4.30 3.72
CA LEU A 97 -1.05 -3.86 2.52
C LEU A 97 -1.38 -2.36 2.55
N MET A 98 -1.97 -1.86 3.64
CA MET A 98 -2.30 -0.44 3.78
C MET A 98 -1.05 0.44 3.74
N LEU A 99 0.01 0.03 4.44
CA LEU A 99 1.27 0.74 4.47
C LEU A 99 1.93 0.79 3.09
N HIS A 100 1.95 -0.35 2.39
CA HIS A 100 2.45 -0.43 1.03
C HIS A 100 1.73 0.53 0.08
N LEU A 101 0.40 0.54 0.11
CA LEU A 101 -0.42 1.41 -0.74
C LEU A 101 -0.21 2.89 -0.42
N TYR A 102 -0.09 3.24 0.87
CA TYR A 102 0.20 4.61 1.27
C TYR A 102 1.54 5.10 0.69
N PHE A 103 2.62 4.33 0.87
CA PHE A 103 3.93 4.69 0.35
C PHE A 103 4.03 4.63 -1.18
N LEU A 104 3.27 3.74 -1.82
CA LEU A 104 3.13 3.70 -3.27
C LEU A 104 2.50 5.00 -3.80
N GLY A 105 1.44 5.50 -3.14
CA GLY A 105 0.87 6.81 -3.47
C GLY A 105 1.87 7.96 -3.23
N LEU A 106 2.61 7.89 -2.12
CA LEU A 106 3.59 8.89 -1.72
C LEU A 106 4.75 9.03 -2.73
N ILE A 107 5.29 7.92 -3.25
CA ILE A 107 6.39 7.93 -4.23
C ILE A 107 5.93 8.52 -5.56
N PHE A 108 4.73 8.19 -6.04
CA PHE A 108 4.18 8.78 -7.27
C PHE A 108 3.99 10.30 -7.12
N ALA A 109 3.45 10.75 -5.99
CA ALA A 109 3.27 12.18 -5.74
C ALA A 109 4.61 12.90 -5.59
N SER A 110 5.60 12.28 -4.94
CA SER A 110 6.97 12.81 -4.81
C SER A 110 7.66 12.93 -6.17
N TRP A 111 7.50 11.92 -7.04
CA TRP A 111 8.05 11.93 -8.39
C TRP A 111 7.41 13.01 -9.26
N HIS A 112 6.07 13.08 -9.25
CA HIS A 112 5.30 14.11 -9.94
C HIS A 112 5.69 15.52 -9.49
N ARG A 113 5.86 15.73 -8.18
CA ARG A 113 6.25 17.04 -7.64
C ARG A 113 7.63 17.47 -8.12
N ARG A 114 8.58 16.53 -8.27
CA ARG A 114 9.95 16.84 -8.65
C ARG A 114 10.14 17.05 -10.16
N PHE A 115 9.53 16.20 -10.98
CA PHE A 115 9.80 16.15 -12.42
C PHE A 115 8.59 16.56 -13.28
N GLY A 116 7.47 16.91 -12.64
CA GLY A 116 6.25 17.35 -13.31
C GLY A 116 5.45 16.22 -13.93
N ARG A 117 4.42 16.61 -14.70
CA ARG A 117 3.43 15.70 -15.29
C ARG A 117 4.02 14.76 -16.33
N ASN A 118 4.90 15.26 -17.20
CA ASN A 118 5.47 14.47 -18.30
C ASN A 118 6.30 13.32 -17.75
N ALA A 119 7.11 13.56 -16.73
CA ALA A 119 7.93 12.52 -16.10
C ALA A 119 7.11 11.45 -15.38
N LEU A 120 5.90 11.78 -14.90
CA LEU A 120 4.97 10.80 -14.35
C LEU A 120 4.44 9.87 -15.46
N PHE A 121 4.07 10.42 -16.63
CA PHE A 121 3.67 9.59 -17.76
C PHE A 121 4.80 8.69 -18.26
N PHE A 122 6.02 9.23 -18.37
CA PHE A 122 7.20 8.43 -18.70
C PHE A 122 7.43 7.31 -17.68
N LEU A 123 7.30 7.58 -16.38
CA LEU A 123 7.41 6.57 -15.35
C LEU A 123 6.36 5.46 -15.51
N ILE A 124 5.09 5.84 -15.74
CA ILE A 124 3.99 4.87 -15.91
C ILE A 124 4.21 4.01 -17.15
N VAL A 125 4.58 4.62 -18.28
CA VAL A 125 4.87 3.89 -19.53
C VAL A 125 6.07 2.97 -19.35
N PHE A 126 7.14 3.44 -18.71
CA PHE A 126 8.30 2.63 -18.41
C PHE A 126 7.94 1.43 -17.50
N LEU A 127 7.14 1.65 -16.46
CA LEU A 127 6.69 0.59 -15.56
C LEU A 127 5.82 -0.43 -16.31
N ALA A 128 4.90 0.03 -17.15
CA ALA A 128 4.05 -0.83 -17.97
C ALA A 128 4.89 -1.68 -18.95
N LEU A 129 5.89 -1.08 -19.60
CA LEU A 129 6.80 -1.79 -20.50
C LEU A 129 7.67 -2.80 -19.74
N ALA A 130 8.22 -2.42 -18.60
CA ALA A 130 8.99 -3.33 -17.74
C ALA A 130 8.16 -4.54 -17.28
N LEU A 131 6.93 -4.32 -16.83
CA LEU A 131 6.01 -5.38 -16.45
C LEU A 131 5.65 -6.29 -17.64
N THR A 132 5.49 -5.70 -18.84
CA THR A 132 5.25 -6.47 -20.07
C THR A 132 6.43 -7.36 -20.42
N VAL A 133 7.67 -6.86 -20.30
CA VAL A 133 8.88 -7.64 -20.52
C VAL A 133 9.00 -8.78 -19.50
N VAL A 134 8.73 -8.51 -18.22
CA VAL A 134 8.74 -9.56 -17.18
C VAL A 134 7.68 -10.62 -17.48
N ALA A 135 6.45 -10.22 -17.81
CA ALA A 135 5.38 -11.14 -18.18
C ALA A 135 5.75 -11.97 -19.42
N TYR A 136 6.39 -11.36 -20.42
CA TYR A 136 6.89 -12.06 -21.59
C TYR A 136 7.96 -13.10 -21.23
N LEU A 137 8.92 -12.76 -20.37
CA LEU A 137 9.95 -13.70 -19.91
C LEU A 137 9.33 -14.87 -19.14
N PHE A 138 8.35 -14.61 -18.28
CA PHE A 138 7.63 -15.66 -17.54
C PHE A 138 6.90 -16.63 -18.49
N THR A 139 6.28 -16.09 -19.54
CA THR A 139 5.63 -16.92 -20.57
C THR A 139 6.65 -17.67 -21.43
N TYR A 140 7.76 -17.02 -21.81
CA TYR A 140 8.79 -17.61 -22.66
C TYR A 140 9.53 -18.77 -21.97
N TYR A 141 9.79 -18.66 -20.67
CA TYR A 141 10.43 -19.70 -19.87
C TYR A 141 9.43 -20.65 -19.18
N GLU A 142 8.13 -20.53 -19.46
CA GLU A 142 7.06 -21.38 -18.92
C GLU A 142 7.01 -21.43 -17.37
N ILE A 143 7.51 -20.39 -16.69
CA ILE A 143 7.68 -20.34 -15.23
C ILE A 143 6.41 -19.95 -14.46
N TRP A 144 5.30 -19.74 -15.16
CA TRP A 144 4.04 -19.30 -14.54
C TRP A 144 3.51 -20.30 -13.51
N GLU A 145 3.60 -21.60 -13.80
CA GLU A 145 3.11 -22.64 -12.89
C GLU A 145 3.93 -22.66 -11.60
N GLU A 146 5.26 -22.68 -11.70
CA GLU A 146 6.18 -22.62 -10.56
C GLU A 146 5.95 -21.35 -9.72
N ALA A 147 5.74 -20.19 -10.36
CA ALA A 147 5.45 -18.95 -9.67
C ALA A 147 4.13 -19.02 -8.87
N TRP A 148 3.07 -19.58 -9.46
CA TRP A 148 1.80 -19.76 -8.76
C TRP A 148 1.85 -20.81 -7.67
N GLU A 149 2.63 -21.87 -7.84
CA GLU A 149 2.89 -22.86 -6.80
C GLU A 149 3.67 -22.26 -5.63
N TRP A 150 4.71 -21.47 -5.92
CA TRP A 150 5.47 -20.75 -4.89
C TRP A 150 4.57 -19.80 -4.08
N ILE A 151 3.72 -19.02 -4.75
CA ILE A 151 2.74 -18.14 -4.07
C ILE A 151 1.76 -18.94 -3.22
N ARG A 152 1.24 -20.07 -3.72
CA ARG A 152 0.29 -20.93 -2.98
C ARG A 152 0.96 -21.67 -1.81
N SER A 153 2.26 -21.93 -1.89
CA SER A 153 3.03 -22.58 -0.82
C SER A 153 3.28 -21.64 0.37
N MET A 154 3.16 -20.33 0.17
CA MET A 154 3.34 -19.32 1.21
C MET A 154 2.02 -18.93 1.85
N SER A 155 2.04 -18.76 3.17
CA SER A 155 0.91 -18.15 3.88
C SER A 155 0.70 -16.71 3.40
N ALA A 156 -0.53 -16.20 3.55
CA ALA A 156 -0.83 -14.80 3.23
C ALA A 156 0.14 -13.85 3.96
N ALA A 157 0.43 -14.09 5.24
CA ALA A 157 1.41 -13.31 6.00
C ALA A 157 2.81 -13.29 5.37
N GLY A 158 3.24 -14.41 4.79
CA GLY A 158 4.49 -14.51 4.03
C GLY A 158 4.47 -13.65 2.77
N VAL A 159 3.42 -13.75 1.96
CA VAL A 159 3.26 -12.95 0.73
C VAL A 159 3.21 -11.46 1.03
N PHE A 160 2.41 -11.03 2.01
CA PHE A 160 2.33 -9.62 2.41
C PHE A 160 3.59 -9.13 3.14
N GLY A 161 4.37 -10.04 3.74
CA GLY A 161 5.70 -9.73 4.25
C GLY A 161 6.66 -9.26 3.15
N TRP A 162 6.57 -9.84 1.94
CA TRP A 162 7.37 -9.38 0.80
C TRP A 162 7.04 -7.96 0.36
N LEU A 163 5.84 -7.44 0.64
CA LEU A 163 5.50 -6.03 0.36
C LEU A 163 6.27 -5.05 1.25
N ALA A 164 6.83 -5.49 2.39
CA ALA A 164 7.64 -4.62 3.23
C ALA A 164 8.89 -4.10 2.49
N ILE A 165 9.50 -4.93 1.62
CA ILE A 165 10.69 -4.58 0.85
C ILE A 165 10.42 -3.37 -0.09
N PRO A 166 9.46 -3.44 -1.04
CA PRO A 166 9.14 -2.29 -1.88
C PRO A 166 8.65 -1.10 -1.05
N THR A 167 7.94 -1.31 0.06
CA THR A 167 7.48 -0.22 0.94
C THR A 167 8.65 0.58 1.51
N VAL A 168 9.68 -0.10 2.03
CA VAL A 168 10.90 0.54 2.54
C VAL A 168 11.63 1.27 1.41
N LEU A 169 11.70 0.68 0.22
CA LEU A 169 12.30 1.33 -0.95
C LEU A 169 11.53 2.61 -1.34
N TYR A 170 10.20 2.56 -1.38
CA TYR A 170 9.35 3.71 -1.68
C TYR A 170 9.53 4.82 -0.64
N ALA A 171 9.58 4.47 0.65
CA ALA A 171 9.85 5.43 1.71
C ALA A 171 11.24 6.07 1.54
N PHE A 172 12.27 5.27 1.28
CA PHE A 172 13.63 5.75 1.07
C PHE A 172 13.74 6.68 -0.14
N PHE A 173 13.22 6.27 -1.30
CA PHE A 173 13.25 7.10 -2.50
C PHE A 173 12.40 8.37 -2.35
N SER A 174 11.24 8.30 -1.69
CA SER A 174 10.43 9.48 -1.39
C SER A 174 11.20 10.49 -0.53
N TYR A 175 11.91 10.00 0.50
CA TYR A 175 12.81 10.83 1.30
C TYR A 175 13.91 11.50 0.46
N LEU A 176 14.56 10.75 -0.44
CA LEU A 176 15.61 11.27 -1.33
C LEU A 176 15.07 12.32 -2.31
N LEU A 177 13.84 12.16 -2.81
CA LEU A 177 13.20 13.09 -3.73
C LEU A 177 12.85 14.41 -3.02
N ILE A 178 12.30 14.31 -1.80
CA ILE A 178 11.85 15.46 -1.01
C ILE A 178 13.03 16.26 -0.43
N ARG A 179 14.10 15.59 0.04
CA ARG A 179 15.28 16.28 0.59
C ARG A 179 15.97 17.19 -0.44
N ARG A 180 15.83 16.87 -1.73
CA ARG A 180 16.42 17.61 -2.86
C ARG A 180 15.39 18.41 -3.65
N ALA A 181 14.14 18.49 -3.21
CA ALA A 181 13.15 19.31 -3.89
C ALA A 181 13.43 20.78 -3.54
N THR A 182 13.55 21.65 -4.54
CA THR A 182 13.48 23.10 -4.34
C THR A 182 12.02 23.50 -4.11
N ALA A 183 11.79 24.64 -3.47
CA ALA A 183 10.42 25.16 -3.23
C ALA A 183 9.68 25.39 -4.55
#